data_AF-A0A141RK43-F1
#
_entry.id   AF-A0A141RK43-F1
#
_cell.length_a   1.000
_cell.length_b   1.000
_cell.length_c   1.000
_cell.angle_alpha   90.00
_cell.angle_beta   90.00
_cell.angle_gamma   90.00
#
_symmetry.space_group_name_H-M   'P 1'
#
loop_
_entity.id
_entity.type
_entity.pdbx_description
1 polymer ?
#
loop_
_entity_poly.entity_id
_entity_poly.type
_entity_poly.pdbx_seq_one_letter_code
_entity_poly.pdbx_strand_id
1 'polypeptide(L)'
;MSNETYRQFDPWRPSPVKEISRRQIVETHYFNVDHVSYESNQIGSFERYFVQELNGDTVAVLAVTEDGMIPLVEQYRIANHRWTLE
;
A
#
# COMPACT_ATOMS: atom_id res chain seq x y z
N MET A 1 21.20 7.79 24.70
CA MET A 1 20.46 7.16 23.59
C MET A 1 18.98 7.35 23.89
N SER A 2 18.34 8.32 23.24
CA SER A 2 16.92 8.62 23.41
C SER A 2 16.09 7.48 22.81
N ASN A 3 15.40 6.72 23.68
CA ASN A 3 14.38 5.76 23.29
C ASN A 3 13.12 6.50 22.80
N GLU A 4 13.20 7.20 21.68
CA GLU A 4 12.00 7.68 21.00
C GLU A 4 11.44 6.54 20.16
N THR A 5 10.63 5.71 20.80
CA THR A 5 9.90 4.65 20.12
C THR A 5 8.70 5.27 19.41
N TYR A 6 8.67 5.10 18.09
CA TYR A 6 7.49 5.33 17.25
C TYR A 6 6.27 4.65 17.90
N ARG A 7 5.18 5.43 17.99
CA ARG A 7 3.91 5.13 18.67
C ARG A 7 3.57 3.63 18.69
N GLN A 8 3.39 3.06 19.88
CA GLN A 8 3.06 1.64 20.06
C GLN A 8 1.81 1.22 19.26
N PHE A 9 1.86 0.02 18.67
CA PHE A 9 0.72 -0.58 17.97
C PHE A 9 -0.45 -0.79 18.92
N ASP A 10 -1.64 -0.38 18.48
CA ASP A 10 -2.89 -0.50 19.23
C ASP A 10 -3.98 -0.95 18.25
N PRO A 11 -4.46 -2.20 18.36
CA PRO A 11 -5.44 -2.75 17.43
C PRO A 11 -6.84 -2.13 17.59
N TRP A 12 -7.09 -1.41 18.70
CA TRP A 12 -8.39 -0.78 18.98
C TRP A 12 -8.41 0.72 18.67
N ARG A 13 -7.31 1.25 18.14
CA ARG A 13 -7.21 2.67 17.80
C ARG A 13 -8.24 3.00 16.71
N PRO A 14 -9.15 3.95 16.95
CA PRO A 14 -10.09 4.38 15.93
C PRO A 14 -9.34 5.02 14.77
N SER A 15 -9.87 4.85 13.56
CA SER A 15 -9.33 5.54 12.38
C SER A 15 -9.32 7.05 12.62
N PRO A 16 -8.22 7.77 12.31
CA PRO A 16 -8.15 9.23 12.44
C PRO A 16 -9.01 9.96 11.40
N VAL A 17 -9.60 9.23 10.45
CA VAL A 17 -10.40 9.75 9.34
C VAL A 17 -11.62 8.86 9.11
N LYS A 18 -12.72 9.46 8.65
CA LYS A 18 -13.95 8.77 8.25
C LYS A 18 -14.15 8.92 6.76
N GLU A 19 -14.34 7.81 6.04
CA GLU A 19 -14.71 7.85 4.62
C GLU A 19 -16.14 8.39 4.48
N ILE A 20 -16.33 9.38 3.61
CA ILE A 20 -17.62 10.04 3.38
C ILE A 20 -18.24 9.55 2.07
N SER A 21 -17.44 9.45 1.03
CA SER A 21 -17.88 8.88 -0.26
C SER A 21 -16.71 8.33 -1.04
N ARG A 22 -17.02 7.39 -1.92
CA ARG A 22 -16.10 6.74 -2.87
C ARG A 22 -16.78 6.66 -4.22
N ARG A 23 -16.03 7.03 -5.26
CA ARG A 23 -16.47 6.92 -6.65
C ARG A 23 -15.33 6.39 -7.50
N GLN A 24 -15.55 5.27 -8.16
CA GLN A 24 -14.63 4.78 -9.19
C GLN A 24 -14.62 5.77 -10.35
N ILE A 25 -13.42 6.20 -10.74
CA ILE A 25 -13.22 7.18 -11.82
C ILE A 25 -12.48 6.59 -13.02
N VAL A 26 -11.75 5.49 -12.81
CA VAL A 26 -11.08 4.74 -13.89
C VAL A 26 -11.26 3.25 -13.63
N GLU A 27 -11.63 2.54 -14.69
CA GLU A 27 -11.69 1.08 -14.73
C GLU A 27 -10.70 0.57 -15.76
N THR A 28 -9.84 -0.36 -15.36
CA THR A 28 -8.89 -0.99 -16.29
C THR A 28 -8.91 -2.50 -16.12
N HIS A 29 -8.08 -3.21 -16.88
CA HIS A 29 -7.98 -4.66 -16.79
C HIS A 29 -7.30 -5.15 -15.51
N TYR A 30 -6.34 -4.40 -14.95
CA TYR A 30 -5.54 -4.85 -13.80
C TYR A 30 -5.82 -4.09 -12.50
N PHE A 31 -6.23 -2.83 -12.62
CA PHE A 31 -6.51 -1.98 -11.47
C PHE A 31 -7.60 -0.95 -11.77
N ASN A 32 -8.27 -0.50 -10.73
CA ASN A 32 -9.19 0.64 -10.78
C ASN A 32 -8.60 1.83 -10.03
N VAL A 33 -9.11 3.01 -10.35
CA VAL A 33 -8.81 4.23 -9.59
C VAL A 33 -10.10 4.76 -8.99
N ASP A 34 -10.11 4.90 -7.67
CA ASP A 34 -11.19 5.50 -6.91
C ASP A 34 -10.82 6.91 -6.49
N HIS A 35 -11.79 7.82 -6.59
CA HIS A 35 -11.76 9.13 -5.94
C HIS A 35 -12.57 9.04 -4.64
N VAL A 36 -11.91 9.34 -3.52
CA VAL A 36 -12.45 9.13 -2.19
C VAL A 36 -12.37 10.42 -1.38
N SER A 37 -13.45 10.75 -0.69
CA SER A 37 -13.53 11.88 0.23
C SER A 37 -13.53 11.39 1.68
N TYR A 38 -12.81 12.11 2.53
CA TYR A 38 -12.69 11.84 3.94
C TYR A 38 -12.99 13.08 4.77
N GLU A 39 -13.33 12.83 6.03
CA GLU A 39 -13.42 13.83 7.08
C GLU A 39 -12.49 13.47 8.23
N SER A 40 -11.81 14.47 8.79
CA SER A 40 -10.99 14.35 9.99
C SER A 40 -11.31 15.47 10.97
N ASN A 41 -11.35 15.15 12.26
CA ASN A 41 -11.54 16.13 13.32
C ASN A 41 -10.40 17.17 13.40
N GLN A 42 -9.22 16.88 12.83
CA GLN A 42 -8.05 17.76 12.92
C GLN A 42 -7.89 18.71 11.74
N ILE A 43 -8.19 18.23 10.52
CA ILE A 43 -7.91 18.97 9.27
C ILE A 43 -9.16 19.24 8.42
N GLY A 44 -10.33 18.78 8.87
CA GLY A 44 -11.58 18.89 8.12
C GLY A 44 -11.68 17.91 6.96
N SER A 45 -12.37 18.32 5.90
CA SER A 45 -12.64 17.48 4.72
C SER A 45 -11.47 17.51 3.73
N PHE A 46 -11.14 16.36 3.15
CA PHE A 46 -10.10 16.25 2.12
C PHE A 46 -10.39 15.07 1.17
N GLU A 47 -9.69 15.03 0.04
CA GLU A 47 -9.87 14.03 -1.01
C GLU A 47 -8.57 13.30 -1.35
N ARG A 48 -8.69 12.05 -1.82
CA ARG A 48 -7.58 11.19 -2.23
C ARG A 48 -7.97 10.34 -3.45
N TYR A 49 -6.96 9.89 -4.18
CA TYR A 49 -7.10 8.87 -5.21
C TYR A 49 -6.50 7.56 -4.70
N PHE A 50 -7.22 6.45 -4.86
CA PHE A 50 -6.73 5.11 -4.52
C PHE A 50 -6.62 4.26 -5.76
N VAL A 51 -5.50 3.57 -5.89
CA VAL A 51 -5.36 2.48 -6.86
C VAL A 51 -5.77 1.20 -6.16
N GLN A 52 -6.73 0.49 -6.74
CA GLN A 52 -7.20 -0.81 -6.25
C GLN A 52 -6.87 -1.88 -7.28
N GLU A 53 -6.13 -2.92 -6.86
CA GLU A 53 -5.85 -4.07 -7.72
C GLU A 53 -7.10 -4.96 -7.86
N LEU A 54 -7.34 -5.51 -9.05
CA LEU A 54 -8.52 -6.35 -9.33
C LEU A 54 -8.32 -7.83 -9.00
N ASN A 55 -7.07 -8.30 -8.98
CA ASN A 55 -6.75 -9.74 -8.94
C ASN A 55 -6.30 -10.26 -7.56
N GLY A 56 -6.57 -9.50 -6.50
CA GLY A 56 -6.32 -9.91 -5.11
C GLY A 56 -4.91 -9.62 -4.60
N ASP A 57 -4.65 -10.01 -3.36
CA ASP A 57 -3.39 -9.73 -2.68
C ASP A 57 -2.22 -10.54 -3.25
N THR A 58 -1.04 -9.94 -3.24
CA THR A 58 0.22 -10.57 -3.64
C THR A 58 1.05 -10.95 -2.42
N VAL A 59 1.96 -11.91 -2.59
CA VAL A 59 2.92 -12.32 -1.55
C VAL A 59 4.35 -11.97 -1.98
N ALA A 60 5.13 -11.46 -1.02
CA ALA A 60 6.58 -11.37 -1.15
C ALA A 60 7.20 -12.52 -0.36
N VAL A 61 8.10 -13.27 -0.99
CA VAL A 61 8.73 -14.45 -0.38
C VAL A 61 10.17 -14.12 -0.02
N LEU A 62 10.48 -14.16 1.28
CA LEU A 62 11.85 -14.16 1.76
C LEU A 62 12.32 -15.60 1.91
N ALA A 63 12.90 -16.16 0.85
CA ALA A 63 13.45 -17.51 0.86
C ALA A 63 14.88 -17.53 1.43
N VAL A 64 15.28 -18.67 1.97
CA VAL A 64 16.64 -18.92 2.46
C VAL A 64 17.11 -20.26 1.90
N THR A 65 18.26 -20.28 1.24
CA THR A 65 18.88 -21.50 0.71
C THR A 65 19.58 -22.29 1.83
N GLU A 66 19.97 -23.54 1.55
CA GLU A 66 20.65 -24.40 2.53
C GLU A 66 21.97 -23.80 3.06
N ASP A 67 22.65 -23.00 2.24
CA ASP A 67 23.87 -22.26 2.59
C ASP A 67 23.60 -20.89 3.24
N GLY A 68 22.34 -20.57 3.54
CA GLY A 68 21.95 -19.37 4.29
C GLY A 68 21.84 -18.09 3.44
N MET A 69 21.79 -18.21 2.11
CA MET A 69 21.68 -17.07 1.19
C MET A 69 20.22 -16.74 0.87
N ILE A 70 19.97 -15.49 0.46
CA ILE A 70 18.65 -15.04 0.00
C ILE A 70 18.66 -15.02 -1.53
N PRO A 71 17.93 -15.91 -2.20
CA PRO A 71 17.80 -15.85 -3.65
C PRO A 71 16.88 -14.68 -4.02
N LEU A 72 17.31 -13.90 -5.02
CA LEU A 72 16.55 -12.78 -5.57
C LEU A 72 16.24 -13.05 -7.05
N VAL A 73 15.20 -12.41 -7.58
CA VAL A 73 14.78 -12.54 -8.97
C VAL A 73 14.99 -11.22 -9.69
N GLU A 74 15.70 -11.26 -10.82
CA GLU A 74 15.80 -10.13 -11.73
C GLU A 74 14.70 -10.19 -12.78
N GLN A 75 13.92 -9.12 -12.91
CA GLN A 75 12.83 -9.03 -13.88
C GLN A 75 12.63 -7.60 -14.40
N TYR A 76 12.21 -7.47 -15.65
CA TYR A 76 11.87 -6.18 -16.23
C TYR A 76 10.47 -5.74 -15.79
N ARG A 77 10.39 -4.63 -15.04
CA ARG A 77 9.13 -4.07 -14.57
C ARG A 77 8.64 -2.97 -15.51
N ILE A 78 7.53 -3.25 -16.20
CA ILE A 78 6.90 -2.31 -17.16
C ILE A 78 6.57 -0.98 -16.50
N ALA A 79 5.99 -1.00 -15.28
CA ALA A 79 5.56 0.22 -14.58
C ALA A 79 6.70 1.23 -14.34
N ASN A 80 7.93 0.75 -14.17
CA ASN A 80 9.11 1.59 -13.89
C ASN A 80 10.07 1.68 -15.08
N HIS A 81 9.81 0.94 -16.17
CA HIS A 81 10.67 0.80 -17.35
C HIS A 81 12.13 0.43 -17.05
N ARG A 82 12.36 -0.49 -16.10
CA ARG A 82 13.70 -0.89 -15.63
C ARG A 82 13.77 -2.38 -15.28
N TRP A 83 14.97 -2.93 -15.36
CA TRP A 83 15.31 -4.21 -14.72
C TRP A 83 15.38 -3.98 -13.21
N THR A 84 14.66 -4.81 -12.46
CA THR A 84 14.53 -4.72 -11.00
C THR A 84 14.94 -6.06 -10.40
N LEU A 85 15.73 -5.99 -9.34
CA LEU A 85 16.03 -7.13 -8.48
C LEU A 85 15.05 -7.12 -7.30
N GLU A 86 14.29 -8.20 -7.13
CA GLU A 86 13.25 -8.35 -6.11
C GLU A 86 13.41 -9.64 -5.31
#